data_AF-A0A3D4CTV0-F1
#
_entry.id   AF-A0A3D4CTV0-F1
#
_cell.length_a   1.000
_cell.length_b   1.000
_cell.length_c   1.000
_cell.angle_alpha   90.00
_cell.angle_beta   90.00
_cell.angle_gamma   90.00
#
_symmetry.space_group_name_H-M   'P 1'
#
loop_
_entity.id
_entity.type
_entity.pdbx_description
1 polymer ?
#
loop_
_entity_poly.entity_id
_entity_poly.type
_entity_poly.pdbx_seq_one_letter_code
_entity_poly.pdbx_strand_id
1 'polypeptide(L)' 'MADFSRILKGFAIGSANVIPGVSGGTIAVITGIYERLI' A
#
# COMPACT_ATOMS: atom_id res chain seq x y z
N MET A 1 8.75 -17.19 -1.91
CA MET A 1 9.50 -15.96 -2.16
C MET A 1 8.64 -14.77 -1.80
N ALA A 2 9.13 -13.80 -1.02
CA ALA A 2 8.43 -12.53 -0.88
C ALA A 2 8.49 -11.80 -2.24
N ASP A 3 7.33 -11.54 -2.84
CA ASP A 3 7.25 -10.78 -4.08
C ASP A 3 7.73 -9.35 -3.80
N PHE A 4 8.82 -8.91 -4.44
CA PHE A 4 9.39 -7.56 -4.27
C PHE A 4 8.32 -6.46 -4.45
N SER A 5 7.34 -6.70 -5.32
CA SER A 5 6.16 -5.84 -5.50
C SER A 5 5.34 -5.65 -4.22
N ARG A 6 5.16 -6.67 -3.38
CA ARG A 6 4.42 -6.56 -2.11
C ARG A 6 5.15 -5.68 -1.11
N ILE A 7 6.47 -5.77 -1.07
CA ILE A 7 7.31 -4.95 -0.19
C ILE A 7 7.19 -3.47 -0.60
N LEU A 8 7.25 -3.18 -1.90
CA LEU A 8 7.11 -1.81 -2.40
C LEU A 8 5.73 -1.22 -2.14
N LYS A 9 4.67 -2.00 -2.34
CA LYS A 9 3.30 -1.57 -2.05
C LYS A 9 3.07 -1.36 -0.55
N GLY A 10 3.61 -2.25 0.30
CA GLY A 10 3.58 -2.08 1.76
C GLY A 10 4.33 -0.84 2.23
N PHE A 11 5.48 -0.55 1.61
CA PHE A 11 6.23 0.69 1.85
C PHE A 11 5.44 1.94 1.44
N ALA A 12 4.77 1.91 0.29
CA ALA A 12 3.93 3.01 -0.19
C ALA A 12 2.69 3.25 0.71
N ILE A 13 2.10 2.20 1.28
CA ILE A 13 1.02 2.35 2.27
C ILE A 13 1.59 2.90 3.59
N GLY A 14 2.74 2.40 4.03
CA GLY A 14 3.39 2.84 5.26
C GLY A 14 3.84 4.31 5.21
N SER A 15 4.31 4.79 4.05
CA SER A 15 4.72 6.19 3.87
C SER A 15 3.55 7.17 3.99
N ALA A 16 2.31 6.71 3.75
CA ALA A 16 1.12 7.53 3.97
C ALA A 16 0.94 7.97 5.43
N ASN A 17 1.48 7.23 6.41
CA ASN A 17 1.41 7.63 7.83
C ASN A 17 2.28 8.85 8.16
N VAL A 18 3.24 9.20 7.28
CA VAL A 18 4.19 10.29 7.52
C VAL A 18 3.79 11.56 6.78
N ILE A 19 3.04 11.44 5.68
CA ILE A 19 2.69 12.57 4.82
C ILE A 19 1.27 13.05 5.16
N PRO A 20 1.11 14.25 5.77
CA PRO A 20 -0.20 14.79 6.09
C PRO A 20 -1.03 14.99 4.81
N GLY A 21 -2.28 14.54 4.83
CA GLY A 21 -3.19 14.60 3.69
C GLY A 21 -3.08 13.44 2.70
N VAL A 22 -2.16 12.48 2.90
CA VAL A 22 -2.07 11.27 2.06
C VAL A 22 -2.86 10.12 2.68
N SER A 23 -3.78 9.52 1.90
CA SER A 23 -4.59 8.38 2.33
C SER A 23 -3.92 7.05 1.95
N GLY A 24 -3.47 6.30 2.96
CA GLY A 24 -2.94 4.94 2.77
C GLY A 24 -3.98 3.97 2.20
N GLY A 25 -5.28 4.19 2.50
CA GLY A 25 -6.38 3.40 1.95
C GLY A 25 -6.54 3.58 0.43
N THR A 26 -6.37 4.80 -0.07
CA THR A 26 -6.40 5.07 -1.52
C THR A 26 -5.24 4.38 -2.22
N ILE A 27 -4.04 4.39 -1.62
CA ILE A 27 -2.86 3.70 -2.14
C ILE A 27 -3.09 2.18 -2.15
N ALA A 28 -3.72 1.62 -1.12
CA ALA A 28 -4.07 0.20 -1.07
C ALA A 28 -5.07 -0.23 -2.17
N VAL A 29 -6.02 0.64 -2.51
CA VAL A 29 -6.99 0.42 -3.61
C VAL A 29 -6.29 0.45 -4.97
N ILE A 30 -5.56 1.51 -5.31
CA ILE A 30 -4.91 1.64 -6.63
C ILE A 30 -3.82 0.60 -6.85
N THR A 31 -3.20 0.10 -5.77
CA THR A 31 -2.18 -0.96 -5.84
C THR A 31 -2.77 -2.37 -5.84
N GLY A 32 -4.10 -2.52 -5.73
CA GLY A 32 -4.78 -3.81 -5.71
C GLY A 32 -4.44 -4.66 -4.48
N ILE A 33 -4.02 -4.04 -3.37
CA ILE A 33 -3.73 -4.79 -2.14
C ILE A 33 -5.03 -5.34 -1.54
N TYR A 34 -6.12 -4.56 -1.54
CA TYR A 34 -7.38 -5.04 -0.99
C TYR A 34 -8.02 -6.18 -1.77
N GLU A 35 -7.80 -6.28 -3.09
CA GLU A 35 -8.28 -7.39 -3.90
C GLU A 35 -7.69 -8.76 -3.48
N ARG A 36 -6.57 -8.75 -2.76
CA ARG A 36 -5.93 -9.95 -2.21
C ARG A 36 -6.35 -10.25 -0.77
N LEU A 37 -6.91 -9.27 -0.06
CA LEU A 37 -7.35 -9.42 1.33
C LEU A 37 -8.79 -9.93 1.44
N ILE A 38 -9.53 -10.01 0.34
CA ILE A 38 -10.90 -10.51 0.25
C ILE A 38 -10.90 -11.86 -0.48
#